data_AF-A0A6N8IIL5-F1
#
_entry.id   AF-A0A6N8IIL5-F1
#
_cell.length_a   1.000
_cell.length_b   1.000
_cell.length_c   1.000
_cell.angle_alpha   90.00
_cell.angle_beta   90.00
_cell.angle_gamma   90.00
#
_symmetry.space_group_name_H-M   'P 1'
#
loop_
_entity.id
_entity.type
_entity.pdbx_description
1 polymer ?
#
loop_
_entity_poly.entity_id
_entity_poly.type
_entity_poly.pdbx_seq_one_letter_code
_entity_poly.pdbx_strand_id
1 'polypeptide(L)'
;MQVSISSTLTILHDGQFWIGICERRDGALYGACRFVFGPEPADEDVLAFVCGQWGRLDFRMRADGGEEADASAASAVAAGGRNPKRAQREARKTLEAARHGVGTKAQQALAAAYEERKEERRADARTRREAEARRVFELRTAKRKRKHRGR
;
A
#
# COMPACT_ATOMS: atom_id res chain seq x y z
N MET A 1 21.42 -25.24 3.38
CA MET A 1 20.17 -24.64 2.86
C MET A 1 20.24 -23.15 3.15
N GLN A 2 20.49 -22.30 2.14
CA GLN A 2 20.39 -20.85 2.32
C GLN A 2 18.92 -20.50 2.43
N VAL A 3 18.52 -19.89 3.54
CA VAL A 3 17.14 -19.43 3.74
C VAL A 3 16.97 -18.20 2.85
N SER A 4 16.25 -18.34 1.73
CA SER A 4 16.05 -17.27 0.73
C SER A 4 14.95 -16.28 1.10
N ILE A 5 14.13 -16.61 2.11
CA ILE A 5 12.93 -15.87 2.49
C ILE A 5 12.98 -15.53 3.98
N SER A 6 12.81 -14.25 4.32
CA SER A 6 12.61 -13.80 5.69
C SER A 6 11.28 -13.06 5.83
N SER A 7 10.72 -13.10 7.03
CA SER A 7 9.43 -12.50 7.36
C SER A 7 9.47 -11.98 8.79
N THR A 8 9.00 -10.75 8.99
CA THR A 8 9.02 -10.07 10.29
C THR A 8 7.65 -9.47 10.55
N LEU A 9 7.13 -9.65 11.76
CA LEU A 9 5.94 -8.96 12.26
C LEU A 9 6.37 -8.02 13.38
N THR A 10 6.17 -6.72 13.18
CA THR A 10 6.40 -5.70 14.19
C THR A 10 5.05 -5.19 14.68
N ILE A 11 4.76 -5.37 15.97
CA ILE A 11 3.54 -4.86 16.61
C ILE A 11 3.88 -3.60 17.37
N LEU A 12 3.09 -2.54 17.15
CA LEU A 12 3.28 -1.24 17.79
C LEU A 12 1.96 -0.49 17.89
N HIS A 13 1.88 0.48 18.79
CA HIS A 13 0.74 1.37 18.93
C HIS A 13 0.96 2.66 18.11
N ASP A 14 0.04 2.97 17.19
CA ASP A 14 0.16 4.15 16.29
C ASP A 14 -0.42 5.46 16.86
N GLY A 15 -0.85 5.42 18.13
CA GLY A 15 -1.50 6.53 18.82
C GLY A 15 -3.03 6.44 18.83
N GLN A 16 -3.61 5.58 17.99
CA GLN A 16 -5.05 5.29 17.99
C GLN A 16 -5.35 3.80 18.14
N PHE A 17 -4.59 2.95 17.47
CA PHE A 17 -4.77 1.50 17.49
C PHE A 17 -3.43 0.77 17.63
N TRP A 18 -3.50 -0.47 18.10
CA TRP A 18 -2.43 -1.42 17.91
C TRP A 18 -2.42 -1.93 16.47
N ILE A 19 -1.25 -1.85 15.84
CA ILE A 19 -1.04 -2.20 14.45
C ILE A 19 0.09 -3.20 14.32
N GLY A 20 -0.03 -4.07 13.31
CA GLY A 20 1.01 -4.99 12.87
C GLY A 20 1.59 -4.54 11.54
N ILE A 21 2.90 -4.43 11.46
CA ILE A 21 3.63 -4.22 10.21
C ILE A 21 4.30 -5.54 9.86
N CYS A 22 3.84 -6.13 8.76
CA CYS A 22 4.33 -7.38 8.24
C CYS A 22 5.31 -7.08 7.12
N GLU A 23 6.58 -7.40 7.31
CA GLU A 23 7.62 -7.30 6.27
C GLU A 23 7.94 -8.70 5.74
N ARG A 24 8.14 -8.81 4.44
CA ARG A 24 8.63 -10.05 3.83
C ARG A 24 9.70 -9.72 2.80
N ARG A 25 10.79 -10.48 2.85
CA ARG A 25 11.90 -10.43 1.91
C ARG A 25 12.04 -11.79 1.24
N ASP A 26 12.18 -11.79 -0.07
CA ASP A 26 12.36 -13.01 -0.87
C ASP A 26 13.46 -12.73 -1.90
N GLY A 27 14.70 -13.05 -1.54
CA GLY A 27 15.89 -12.66 -2.30
C GLY A 27 15.99 -11.14 -2.52
N ALA A 28 15.85 -10.72 -3.78
CA ALA A 28 15.85 -9.32 -4.20
C ALA A 28 14.48 -8.65 -4.10
N LEU A 29 13.42 -9.37 -3.71
CA LEU A 29 12.09 -8.80 -3.52
C LEU A 29 11.87 -8.40 -2.06
N TYR A 30 11.23 -7.25 -1.87
CA TYR A 30 10.81 -6.74 -0.57
C TYR A 30 9.37 -6.22 -0.66
N GLY A 31 8.59 -6.48 0.37
CA GLY A 31 7.21 -6.03 0.49
C GLY A 31 6.80 -5.87 1.94
N ALA A 32 5.85 -4.98 2.17
CA ALA A 32 5.33 -4.68 3.49
C ALA A 32 3.81 -4.50 3.47
N CYS A 33 3.14 -4.95 4.52
CA CYS A 33 1.70 -4.80 4.70
C CYS A 33 1.39 -4.30 6.11
N ARG A 34 0.36 -3.44 6.23
CA ARG A 34 -0.15 -2.94 7.51
C ARG A 34 -1.45 -3.65 7.84
N PHE A 35 -1.49 -4.21 9.04
CA PHE A 35 -2.68 -4.79 9.65
C PHE A 35 -3.05 -3.99 10.91
N VAL A 36 -4.34 -3.88 11.22
CA VAL A 36 -4.83 -3.20 12.42
C VAL A 36 -5.45 -4.25 13.32
N PHE A 37 -4.88 -4.40 14.53
CA PHE A 37 -5.46 -5.26 15.57
C PHE A 37 -6.62 -4.54 16.28
N GLY A 38 -6.47 -3.23 16.52
CA GLY A 38 -7.44 -2.44 17.26
C GLY A 38 -6.99 -2.26 18.71
N PRO A 39 -7.54 -3.02 19.68
CA PRO A 39 -7.02 -3.08 21.05
C PRO A 39 -5.66 -3.78 21.09
N GLU A 40 -5.00 -3.74 22.26
CA GLU A 40 -3.75 -4.46 22.49
C GLU A 40 -3.96 -5.96 22.24
N PRO A 41 -3.29 -6.56 21.23
CA PRO A 41 -3.51 -7.96 20.92
C PRO A 41 -2.87 -8.83 22.00
N ALA A 42 -3.60 -9.85 22.45
CA ALA A 42 -3.00 -10.90 23.26
C ALA A 42 -2.10 -11.79 22.38
N ASP A 43 -1.18 -12.53 22.99
CA ASP A 43 -0.28 -13.44 22.27
C ASP A 43 -1.05 -14.47 21.42
N GLU A 44 -2.22 -14.90 21.90
CA GLU A 44 -3.13 -15.80 21.18
C GLU A 44 -3.73 -15.16 19.92
N ASP A 45 -4.07 -13.87 19.97
CA ASP A 45 -4.58 -13.12 18.81
C ASP A 45 -3.48 -12.97 17.75
N VAL A 46 -2.25 -12.69 18.20
CA VAL A 46 -1.09 -12.59 17.31
C VAL A 46 -0.82 -13.93 16.64
N LEU A 47 -0.85 -15.02 17.40
CA LEU A 47 -0.66 -16.37 16.86
C LEU A 47 -1.78 -16.73 15.87
N ALA A 48 -3.04 -16.48 16.21
CA ALA A 48 -4.18 -16.73 15.35
C ALA A 48 -4.09 -15.92 14.04
N PHE A 49 -3.64 -14.66 14.13
CA PHE A 49 -3.35 -13.84 12.96
C PHE A 49 -2.27 -14.45 12.08
N VAL A 50 -1.13 -14.85 12.66
CA VAL A 50 -0.02 -15.45 11.91
C VAL A 50 -0.45 -16.77 11.24
N CYS A 51 -1.16 -17.64 11.96
CA CYS A 51 -1.60 -18.93 11.40
C CYS A 51 -2.71 -18.79 10.36
N GLY A 52 -3.67 -17.89 10.57
CA GLY A 52 -4.89 -17.81 9.75
C GLY A 52 -4.86 -16.76 8.64
N GLN A 53 -4.16 -15.64 8.84
CA GLN A 53 -4.20 -14.48 7.95
C GLN A 53 -2.88 -14.23 7.21
N TRP A 54 -1.73 -14.70 7.72
CA TRP A 54 -0.43 -14.39 7.12
C TRP A 54 -0.33 -14.74 5.63
N GLY A 55 -0.80 -15.93 5.25
CA GLY A 55 -0.80 -16.37 3.85
C GLY A 55 -1.75 -15.59 2.93
N ARG A 56 -2.69 -14.81 3.50
CA ARG A 56 -3.64 -13.97 2.77
C ARG A 56 -3.15 -12.53 2.61
N LEU A 57 -2.06 -12.17 3.29
CA LEU A 57 -1.51 -10.83 3.21
C LEU A 57 -0.92 -10.59 1.81
N ASP A 58 -1.41 -9.53 1.18
CA ASP A 58 -0.82 -9.01 -0.03
C ASP A 58 0.31 -8.04 0.33
N PHE A 59 1.54 -8.54 0.23
CA PHE A 59 2.77 -7.79 0.51
C PHE A 59 3.16 -6.82 -0.59
N ARG A 60 2.50 -6.84 -1.76
CA ARG A 60 2.85 -6.01 -2.94
C ARG A 60 4.35 -6.03 -3.21
N MET A 61 4.91 -7.24 -3.33
CA MET A 61 6.35 -7.46 -3.48
C MET A 61 6.93 -6.67 -4.65
N ARG A 62 8.02 -5.96 -4.41
CA ARG A 62 8.76 -5.20 -5.41
C ARG A 62 10.24 -5.53 -5.30
N ALA A 63 11.01 -5.30 -6.37
CA ALA A 63 12.46 -5.36 -6.27
C ALA A 63 12.92 -4.37 -5.19
N ASP A 64 13.55 -4.89 -4.13
CA ASP A 64 14.38 -4.12 -3.22
C ASP A 64 15.47 -3.51 -4.11
N GLY A 65 15.46 -2.18 -4.27
CA GLY A 65 16.43 -1.44 -5.08
C GLY A 65 17.84 -1.50 -4.50
N GLY A 66 18.34 -2.70 -4.21
CA GLY A 66 19.69 -2.98 -3.79
C GLY A 66 20.60 -2.97 -5.00
N GLU A 67 20.98 -1.77 -5.40
CA GLU A 67 22.25 -1.36 -6.03
C GLU A 67 22.03 0.02 -6.65
N GLU A 68 22.58 1.05 -5.99
CA GLU A 68 23.02 2.33 -6.56
C GLU A 68 22.24 2.97 -7.73
N ALA A 69 20.91 2.83 -7.79
CA ALA A 69 20.08 3.65 -8.65
C ALA A 69 19.75 4.96 -7.92
N ASP A 70 20.73 5.87 -7.98
CA ASP A 70 20.53 7.31 -7.90
C ASP A 70 20.26 7.95 -6.52
N ALA A 71 21.28 7.87 -5.66
CA ALA A 71 21.64 9.05 -4.86
C ALA A 71 22.16 10.22 -5.75
N SER A 72 22.35 10.00 -7.07
CA SER A 72 22.74 11.01 -8.07
C SER A 72 21.60 11.62 -8.91
N ALA A 73 20.44 10.98 -9.14
CA ALA A 73 19.36 11.56 -9.97
C ALA A 73 18.27 12.33 -9.20
N ALA A 74 18.29 12.33 -7.86
CA ALA A 74 17.46 13.24 -7.06
C ALA A 74 18.18 14.56 -6.69
N SER A 75 19.44 14.75 -7.09
CA SER A 75 20.26 15.93 -6.76
C SER A 75 20.42 16.94 -7.90
N ALA A 76 19.86 16.70 -9.09
CA ALA A 76 20.10 17.57 -10.25
C ALA A 76 18.85 18.25 -10.84
N VAL A 77 17.69 18.18 -10.16
CA VAL A 77 16.53 19.00 -10.54
C VAL A 77 16.04 19.77 -9.31
N ALA A 78 16.35 21.07 -9.32
CA ALA A 78 16.05 22.09 -8.31
C ALA A 78 16.95 22.11 -7.07
N ALA A 79 18.24 22.41 -7.27
CA ALA A 79 19.05 23.17 -6.30
C ALA A 79 18.62 24.66 -6.27
N GLY A 80 17.31 24.93 -6.33
CA GLY A 80 16.74 26.24 -6.05
C GLY A 80 16.33 26.26 -4.59
N GLY A 81 17.15 26.89 -3.73
CA GLY A 81 16.81 27.34 -2.38
C GLY A 81 15.78 26.51 -1.60
N ARG A 82 16.07 25.25 -1.30
CA ARG A 82 15.25 24.50 -0.32
C ARG A 82 15.42 25.16 1.05
N ASN A 83 14.36 25.79 1.56
CA ASN A 83 14.34 26.48 2.84
C ASN A 83 14.95 25.57 3.94
N PRO A 84 15.97 26.01 4.70
CA PRO A 84 16.60 25.22 5.76
C PRO A 84 15.60 24.62 6.76
N LYS A 85 14.51 25.35 7.03
CA LYS A 85 13.41 24.90 7.89
C LYS A 85 12.69 23.67 7.33
N ARG A 86 12.58 23.56 6.00
CA ARG A 86 11.95 22.41 5.34
C ARG A 86 12.86 21.19 5.37
N ALA A 87 14.16 21.36 5.11
CA ALA A 87 15.15 20.29 5.20
C ALA A 87 15.24 19.72 6.63
N GLN A 88 15.24 20.58 7.65
CA GLN A 88 15.24 20.16 9.05
C GLN A 88 13.95 19.40 9.42
N ARG A 89 12.79 19.81 8.89
CA ARG A 89 11.52 19.09 9.11
C ARG A 89 11.53 17.71 8.46
N GLU A 90 12.08 17.58 7.25
CA GLU A 90 12.21 16.29 6.57
C GLU A 90 13.17 15.35 7.31
N ALA A 91 14.34 15.85 7.76
CA ALA A 91 15.28 15.10 8.59
C ALA A 91 14.69 14.68 9.94
N ARG A 92 13.90 15.56 10.58
CA ARG A 92 13.21 15.22 11.83
C ARG A 92 12.13 14.16 11.60
N LYS A 93 11.40 14.24 10.49
CA LYS A 93 10.37 13.26 10.14
C LYS A 93 10.98 11.87 9.87
N THR A 94 12.14 11.79 9.22
CA THR A 94 12.85 10.52 9.01
C THR A 94 13.42 9.95 10.32
N LEU A 95 13.93 10.81 11.21
CA LEU A 95 14.37 10.40 12.54
C LEU A 95 13.22 9.93 13.43
N GLU A 96 12.07 10.61 13.41
CA GLU A 96 10.86 10.19 14.12
C GLU A 96 10.33 8.87 13.55
N ALA A 97 10.29 8.72 12.23
CA ALA A 97 9.96 7.45 11.57
C ALA A 97 10.83 6.28 12.05
N ALA A 98 12.14 6.49 12.19
CA ALA A 98 13.07 5.49 12.72
C ALA A 98 12.84 5.19 14.22
N ARG A 99 12.35 6.17 15.00
CA ARG A 99 12.01 6.01 16.43
C ARG A 99 10.72 5.22 16.67
N HIS A 100 9.80 5.20 15.71
CA HIS A 100 8.52 4.49 15.82
C HIS A 100 8.61 2.98 15.55
N GLY A 101 9.82 2.40 15.48
CA GLY A 101 10.01 0.94 15.31
C GLY A 101 9.74 0.43 13.89
N VAL A 102 9.36 1.30 12.95
CA VAL A 102 9.10 0.97 11.55
C VAL A 102 10.31 1.32 10.70
N GLY A 103 10.84 0.36 9.95
CA GLY A 103 11.90 0.62 8.99
C GLY A 103 11.45 1.61 7.90
N THR A 104 12.36 2.50 7.48
CA THR A 104 12.11 3.42 6.35
C THR A 104 11.72 2.68 5.06
N LYS A 105 12.26 1.47 4.86
CA LYS A 105 11.86 0.57 3.74
C LYS A 105 10.40 0.14 3.84
N ALA A 106 9.92 -0.25 5.01
CA ALA A 106 8.53 -0.64 5.22
C ALA A 106 7.59 0.53 4.95
N GLN A 107 7.94 1.73 5.40
CA GLN A 107 7.16 2.94 5.12
C GLN A 107 7.06 3.25 3.62
N GLN A 108 8.17 3.13 2.89
CA GLN A 108 8.20 3.33 1.44
C GLN A 108 7.35 2.29 0.71
N ALA A 109 7.48 1.01 1.07
CA ALA A 109 6.70 -0.07 0.48
C ALA A 109 5.19 0.11 0.73
N LEU A 110 4.80 0.48 1.95
CA LEU A 110 3.40 0.78 2.29
C LEU A 110 2.84 1.97 1.51
N ALA A 111 3.62 3.04 1.36
CA ALA A 111 3.21 4.21 0.57
C ALA A 111 3.01 3.87 -0.91
N ALA A 112 3.92 3.08 -1.48
CA ALA A 112 3.81 2.61 -2.86
C ALA A 112 2.58 1.72 -3.08
N ALA A 113 2.34 0.77 -2.16
CA ALA A 113 1.16 -0.08 -2.17
C ALA A 113 -0.15 0.73 -2.06
N TYR A 114 -0.16 1.81 -1.28
CA TYR A 114 -1.33 2.67 -1.13
C TYR A 114 -1.68 3.42 -2.42
N GLU A 115 -0.69 4.00 -3.11
CA GLU A 115 -0.93 4.70 -4.37
C GLU A 115 -1.39 3.75 -5.48
N GLU A 116 -0.82 2.55 -5.57
CA GLU A 116 -1.28 1.52 -6.52
C GLU A 116 -2.74 1.11 -6.27
N ARG A 117 -3.11 0.82 -5.01
CA ARG A 117 -4.52 0.53 -4.64
C ARG A 117 -5.47 1.68 -4.93
N LYS A 118 -4.99 2.91 -4.88
CA LYS A 118 -5.78 4.10 -5.19
C LYS A 118 -6.00 4.23 -6.69
N GLU A 119 -5.02 3.88 -7.52
CA GLU A 119 -5.14 3.82 -8.97
C GLU A 119 -6.05 2.67 -9.41
N GLU A 120 -5.88 1.48 -8.86
CA GLU A 120 -6.76 0.31 -9.06
C GLU A 120 -8.22 0.68 -8.79
N ARG A 121 -8.52 1.23 -7.60
CA ARG A 121 -9.88 1.67 -7.24
C ARG A 121 -10.45 2.70 -8.20
N ARG A 122 -9.62 3.61 -8.72
CA ARG A 122 -10.08 4.61 -9.71
C ARG A 122 -10.39 3.95 -11.05
N ALA A 123 -9.59 2.99 -11.48
CA ALA A 123 -9.86 2.21 -12.68
C ALA A 123 -11.17 1.42 -12.54
N ASP A 124 -11.35 0.70 -11.42
CA ASP A 124 -12.54 -0.09 -11.15
C ASP A 124 -13.81 0.77 -11.06
N ALA A 125 -13.71 1.95 -10.43
CA ALA A 125 -14.82 2.88 -10.38
C ALA A 125 -15.23 3.37 -11.79
N ARG A 126 -14.26 3.61 -12.67
CA ARG A 126 -14.54 4.00 -14.07
C ARG A 126 -15.20 2.86 -14.84
N THR A 127 -14.63 1.66 -14.79
CA THR A 127 -15.16 0.49 -15.50
C THR A 127 -16.59 0.17 -15.06
N ARG A 128 -16.86 0.22 -13.75
CA ARG A 128 -18.21 0.04 -13.20
C ARG A 128 -19.18 1.10 -13.70
N ARG A 129 -18.78 2.38 -13.69
CA ARG A 129 -19.62 3.48 -14.19
C ARG A 129 -19.95 3.32 -15.68
N GLU A 130 -18.98 2.92 -16.48
CA GLU A 130 -19.19 2.67 -17.91
C GLU A 130 -20.11 1.47 -18.15
N ALA A 131 -19.95 0.39 -17.40
CA ALA A 131 -20.81 -0.79 -17.48
C ALA A 131 -22.27 -0.46 -17.10
N GLU A 132 -22.46 0.32 -16.03
CA GLU A 132 -23.79 0.80 -15.62
C GLU A 132 -24.41 1.72 -16.68
N ALA A 133 -23.64 2.64 -17.26
CA ALA A 133 -24.10 3.52 -18.33
C ALA A 133 -24.53 2.75 -19.59
N ARG A 134 -23.74 1.75 -20.01
CA ARG A 134 -24.08 0.85 -21.14
C ARG A 134 -25.37 0.09 -20.85
N ARG A 135 -25.49 -0.51 -19.66
CA ARG A 135 -26.71 -1.23 -19.24
C ARG A 135 -27.94 -0.34 -19.29
N VAL A 136 -27.86 0.89 -18.77
CA VAL A 136 -28.97 1.86 -18.79
C VAL A 136 -29.33 2.25 -20.23
N PHE A 137 -28.32 2.46 -21.08
CA PHE A 137 -28.53 2.78 -22.50
C PHE A 137 -29.21 1.63 -23.26
N GLU A 138 -28.77 0.39 -23.06
CA GLU A 138 -29.38 -0.81 -23.66
C GLU A 138 -30.84 -0.97 -23.24
N LEU A 139 -31.13 -0.81 -21.94
CA LEU A 139 -32.49 -0.85 -21.42
C LEU A 139 -33.37 0.26 -22.02
N ARG A 140 -32.84 1.48 -22.17
CA ARG A 140 -33.56 2.60 -22.79
C ARG A 140 -33.84 2.33 -24.27
N THR A 141 -32.86 1.78 -24.97
CA THR A 141 -32.96 1.40 -26.39
C THR A 141 -33.98 0.28 -26.58
N ALA A 142 -33.93 -0.77 -25.76
CA ALA A 142 -34.91 -1.86 -25.77
C ALA A 142 -36.33 -1.36 -25.48
N LYS A 143 -36.50 -0.48 -24.46
CA LYS A 143 -37.79 0.17 -24.17
C LYS A 143 -38.29 0.99 -25.37
N ARG A 144 -37.41 1.76 -26.03
CA ARG A 144 -37.77 2.54 -27.23
C ARG A 144 -38.20 1.62 -28.38
N LYS A 145 -37.43 0.56 -28.66
CA LYS A 145 -37.78 -0.44 -29.69
C LYS A 145 -39.13 -1.10 -29.40
N ARG A 146 -39.40 -1.48 -28.14
CA ARG A 146 -40.68 -2.05 -27.72
C ARG A 146 -41.86 -1.09 -27.88
N LYS A 147 -41.66 0.20 -27.59
CA LYS A 147 -42.69 1.24 -27.82
C LYS A 147 -42.99 1.44 -29.31
N HIS A 148 -41.97 1.32 -30.17
CA HIS A 148 -42.11 1.55 -31.61
C HIS A 148 -42.69 0.35 -32.37
N ARG A 149 -42.42 -0.88 -31.91
CA ARG A 149 -43.12 -2.09 -32.36
C ARG A 149 -44.52 -2.16 -31.75
N GLY A 150 -45.37 -1.16 -31.99
CA GLY A 150 -46.76 -1.17 -31.54
C GLY A 150 -47.43 -2.53 -31.77
N ARG A 151 -48.44 -2.83 -30.95
CA ARG A 151 -49.38 -3.94 -31.22
C ARG A 151 -49.86 -3.90 -32.67
#